data_AF-A0A6C0LB04-F1
#
_entry.id   AF-A0A6C0LB04-F1
#
_cell.length_a   1.000
_cell.length_b   1.000
_cell.length_c   1.000
_cell.angle_alpha   90.00
_cell.angle_beta   90.00
_cell.angle_gamma   90.00
#
_symmetry.space_group_name_H-M   'P 1'
#
loop_
_entity.id
_entity.type
_entity.pdbx_description
1 polymer ?
#
loop_
_entity_poly.entity_id
_entity_poly.type
_entity_poly.pdbx_seq_one_letter_code
_entity_poly.pdbx_strand_id
1 'polypeptide(L)'
;MSEVKAPRNAIIIAANLSMSLPQDQQEFRDDLAGFIKDSAYTSPELCSEPAIWKKLERVMKKHIVDIDADWKQTIVDLYVGKTEFQNL
;
A
#
# COMPACT_ATOMS: atom_id res chain seq x y z
N MET A 1 27.08 -8.05 -7.49
CA MET A 1 25.79 -8.41 -8.11
C MET A 1 24.75 -7.53 -7.43
N SER A 2 24.14 -6.60 -8.15
CA SER A 2 23.04 -5.82 -7.59
C SER A 2 21.85 -6.76 -7.42
N GLU A 3 21.38 -6.97 -6.19
CA GLU A 3 20.15 -7.73 -5.96
C GLU A 3 19.02 -7.09 -6.77
N VAL A 4 18.45 -7.86 -7.70
CA VAL A 4 17.25 -7.44 -8.41
C VAL A 4 16.11 -7.55 -7.40
N LYS A 5 15.78 -6.44 -6.74
CA LYS A 5 14.57 -6.37 -5.90
C LYS A 5 13.37 -6.72 -6.78
N ALA A 6 12.60 -7.73 -6.35
CA ALA A 6 11.38 -8.10 -7.04
C ALA A 6 10.46 -6.88 -7.21
N PRO A 7 9.69 -6.79 -8.30
CA PRO A 7 8.76 -5.69 -8.52
C PRO A 7 7.79 -5.55 -7.34
N ARG A 8 7.57 -4.32 -6.86
CA ARG A 8 6.67 -4.07 -5.74
C ARG A 8 5.22 -4.35 -6.17
N ASN A 9 4.54 -5.23 -5.44
CA ASN A 9 3.16 -5.63 -5.72
C ASN A 9 2.19 -4.76 -4.92
N ALA A 10 1.33 -4.00 -5.61
CA ALA A 10 0.42 -3.05 -4.98
C ALA A 10 -0.58 -3.70 -3.99
N ILE A 11 -1.01 -4.94 -4.22
CA ILE A 11 -1.94 -5.65 -3.31
C ILE A 11 -1.24 -6.01 -2.01
N ILE A 12 0.00 -6.52 -2.08
CA ILE A 12 0.80 -6.84 -0.90
C ILE A 12 1.06 -5.56 -0.08
N ILE A 13 1.36 -4.45 -0.76
CA ILE A 13 1.54 -3.16 -0.10
C ILE A 13 0.25 -2.72 0.60
N ALA A 14 -0.90 -2.77 -0.08
CA ALA A 14 -2.18 -2.41 0.51
C ALA A 14 -2.53 -3.24 1.76
N ALA A 15 -2.24 -4.54 1.75
CA ALA A 15 -2.43 -5.40 2.92
C ALA A 15 -1.54 -4.96 4.10
N ASN A 16 -0.26 -4.65 3.84
CA ASN A 16 0.66 -4.17 4.86
C ASN A 16 0.26 -2.81 5.43
N LEU A 17 -0.18 -1.89 4.57
CA LEU A 17 -0.70 -0.58 4.99
C LEU A 17 -1.89 -0.79 5.93
N SER A 18 -2.84 -1.66 5.55
CA SER A 18 -4.00 -1.97 6.38
C SER A 18 -3.59 -2.48 7.77
N MET A 19 -2.66 -3.42 7.87
CA MET A 19 -2.17 -3.92 9.17
C MET A 19 -1.45 -2.87 10.02
N SER A 20 -0.87 -1.85 9.38
CA SER A 20 -0.08 -0.79 10.04
C SER A 20 -0.93 0.41 10.47
N LEU A 21 -2.19 0.48 10.03
CA LEU A 21 -3.08 1.59 10.39
C LEU A 21 -3.50 1.52 11.87
N PRO A 22 -3.60 2.68 12.54
CA PRO A 22 -4.26 2.80 13.84
C PRO A 22 -5.69 2.23 13.84
N GLN A 23 -6.20 1.85 15.02
CA GLN A 23 -7.52 1.22 15.16
C GLN A 23 -8.67 2.16 14.79
N ASP A 24 -8.51 3.46 14.98
CA ASP A 24 -9.51 4.50 14.70
C ASP A 24 -9.62 4.85 13.21
N GLN A 25 -8.69 4.40 12.37
CA GLN A 25 -8.65 4.69 10.93
C GLN A 25 -9.45 3.66 10.11
N GLN A 26 -10.70 3.40 10.52
CA GLN A 26 -11.55 2.36 9.91
C GLN A 26 -11.90 2.65 8.44
N GLU A 27 -12.21 3.91 8.09
CA GLU A 27 -12.54 4.26 6.70
C GLU A 27 -11.37 3.99 5.75
N PHE A 28 -10.14 4.30 6.17
CA PHE A 28 -8.93 4.01 5.39
C PHE A 28 -8.73 2.50 5.23
N ARG A 29 -8.96 1.74 6.31
CA ARG A 29 -8.90 0.28 6.28
C ARG A 29 -9.91 -0.33 5.30
N ASP A 30 -11.14 0.20 5.28
CA ASP A 30 -12.21 -0.26 4.40
C ASP A 30 -11.90 0.06 2.93
N ASP A 31 -11.36 1.24 2.64
CA ASP A 31 -10.95 1.61 1.27
C ASP A 31 -9.79 0.74 0.76
N LEU A 32 -8.81 0.42 1.63
CA LEU A 32 -7.73 -0.52 1.30
C LEU A 32 -8.29 -1.93 1.05
N ALA A 33 -9.24 -2.38 1.87
CA ALA A 33 -9.91 -3.67 1.67
C ALA A 33 -10.70 -3.70 0.35
N GLY A 34 -11.39 -2.60 0.01
CA GLY A 34 -12.05 -2.42 -1.28
C GLY A 34 -11.07 -2.53 -2.44
N PHE A 35 -9.94 -1.82 -2.39
CA PHE A 35 -8.89 -1.92 -3.40
C PHE A 35 -8.36 -3.36 -3.57
N ILE A 36 -8.10 -4.08 -2.46
CA ILE A 36 -7.63 -5.47 -2.50
C ILE A 36 -8.68 -6.37 -3.16
N LYS A 37 -9.95 -6.22 -2.77
CA LYS A 37 -11.06 -7.00 -3.32
C LYS A 37 -11.26 -6.74 -4.82
N ASP A 38 -11.21 -5.49 -5.25
CA ASP A 38 -11.31 -5.10 -6.66
C ASP A 38 -10.14 -5.64 -7.49
N SER A 39 -9.02 -5.91 -6.84
CA SER A 39 -7.81 -6.44 -7.46
C SER A 39 -7.65 -7.96 -7.29
N ALA A 40 -8.59 -8.66 -6.66
CA ALA A 40 -8.46 -10.07 -6.27
C ALA A 40 -8.24 -11.03 -7.45
N TYR A 41 -8.73 -10.67 -8.65
CA TYR A 41 -8.55 -11.45 -9.89
C TYR A 41 -7.44 -10.89 -10.80
N THR A 42 -6.66 -9.93 -10.31
CA THR A 42 -5.52 -9.36 -11.05
C THR A 42 -4.35 -10.33 -10.96
N SER A 43 -3.75 -10.67 -12.10
CA SER A 43 -2.58 -11.55 -12.09
C SER A 43 -1.41 -10.89 -11.35
N PRO A 44 -0.52 -11.66 -10.69
CA PRO A 44 0.58 -11.09 -9.90
C PRO A 44 1.48 -10.14 -10.70
N GLU A 45 1.68 -10.40 -11.99
CA GLU A 45 2.51 -9.60 -12.89
C GLU A 45 1.90 -8.21 -13.13
N LEU A 46 0.56 -8.16 -13.21
CA LEU A 46 -0.17 -6.91 -13.39
C LEU A 46 -0.23 -6.06 -12.12
N CYS A 47 0.03 -6.66 -10.94
CA CYS A 47 0.00 -5.93 -9.66
C CYS A 47 1.15 -4.93 -9.50
N SER A 48 2.21 -5.03 -10.33
CA SER A 48 3.28 -4.04 -10.42
C SER A 48 3.03 -2.97 -11.49
N GLU A 49 1.97 -3.09 -12.29
CA GLU A 49 1.71 -2.16 -13.38
C GLU A 49 1.26 -0.78 -12.89
N PRO A 50 1.63 0.32 -13.59
CA PRO A 50 1.27 1.68 -13.20
C PRO A 50 -0.25 1.88 -13.02
N ALA A 51 -1.08 1.13 -13.76
CA ALA A 51 -2.54 1.23 -13.67
C ALA A 51 -3.06 0.79 -12.29
N ILE A 52 -2.52 -0.27 -11.72
CA ILE A 52 -2.90 -0.76 -10.39
C ILE A 52 -2.34 0.17 -9.32
N TRP A 53 -1.09 0.62 -9.47
CA TRP A 53 -0.46 1.58 -8.57
C TRP A 53 -1.23 2.90 -8.46
N LYS A 54 -1.73 3.44 -9.58
CA LYS A 54 -2.56 4.64 -9.59
C LYS A 54 -3.87 4.48 -8.81
N LYS A 55 -4.43 3.27 -8.74
CA LYS A 55 -5.62 3.01 -7.92
C LYS A 55 -5.28 3.08 -6.44
N LEU A 56 -4.19 2.43 -6.02
CA LEU A 56 -3.70 2.51 -4.64
C LEU A 56 -3.32 3.94 -4.25
N GLU A 57 -2.66 4.68 -5.15
CA GLU A 57 -2.29 6.09 -4.93
C GLU A 57 -3.51 6.97 -4.64
N ARG A 58 -4.64 6.74 -5.32
CA ARG A 58 -5.89 7.48 -5.05
C ARG A 58 -6.41 7.20 -3.65
N VAL A 59 -6.34 5.95 -3.19
CA VAL A 59 -6.73 5.59 -1.81
C VAL A 59 -5.82 6.32 -0.81
N MET A 60 -4.49 6.28 -1.04
CA MET A 60 -3.52 6.98 -0.18
C MET A 60 -3.81 8.48 -0.09
N LYS A 61 -4.02 9.15 -1.23
CA LYS A 61 -4.26 10.60 -1.30
C LYS A 61 -5.61 11.02 -0.71
N LYS A 62 -6.58 10.11 -0.63
CA LYS A 62 -7.86 10.38 0.04
C LYS A 62 -7.67 10.54 1.55
N HIS A 63 -6.78 9.75 2.16
CA HIS A 63 -6.60 9.67 3.62
C HIS A 63 -5.37 10.41 4.14
N ILE A 64 -4.35 10.60 3.30
CA ILE A 64 -3.12 11.30 3.64
C ILE A 64 -2.98 12.50 2.70
N VAL A 65 -3.47 13.64 3.17
CA VAL A 65 -3.30 14.94 2.50
C VAL A 65 -2.00 15.60 2.97
N ASP A 66 -1.79 15.61 4.29
CA ASP A 66 -0.59 16.14 4.96
C ASP A 66 -0.05 15.13 5.97
N ILE A 67 1.26 15.22 6.27
CA ILE A 67 1.94 14.39 7.28
C ILE A 67 2.05 15.20 8.58
N ASP A 68 0.99 15.14 9.38
CA ASP A 68 0.84 15.83 10.67
C ASP A 68 0.96 14.87 11.88
N ALA A 69 1.18 13.58 11.62
CA ALA A 69 1.24 12.53 12.62
C ALA A 69 2.22 11.43 12.21
N ASP A 70 2.89 10.82 13.21
CA ASP A 70 3.92 9.79 13.00
C ASP A 70 3.41 8.55 12.26
N TRP A 71 2.16 8.15 12.51
CA TRP A 71 1.56 7.02 11.81
C TRP A 71 1.39 7.30 10.31
N LYS A 72 1.09 8.55 9.92
CA LYS A 72 0.99 8.93 8.50
C LYS A 72 2.35 8.85 7.82
N GLN A 73 3.41 9.30 8.50
CA GLN A 73 4.79 9.17 8.01
C GLN A 73 5.15 7.69 7.82
N THR A 74 4.81 6.84 8.79
CA THR A 74 5.03 5.38 8.73
C THR A 74 4.33 4.75 7.53
N ILE A 75 3.06 5.10 7.30
CA ILE A 75 2.26 4.62 6.17
C ILE A 75 2.84 5.10 4.83
N VAL A 76 3.29 6.35 4.73
CA VAL A 76 3.98 6.88 3.54
C VAL A 76 5.29 6.13 3.29
N ASP A 77 6.09 5.88 4.31
CA ASP A 77 7.38 5.20 4.18
C ASP A 77 7.22 3.74 3.71
N LEU A 78 6.19 3.04 4.21
CA LEU A 78 5.77 1.73 3.69
C LEU A 78 5.32 1.83 2.22
N TYR A 79 4.51 2.83 1.88
CA TYR A 79 3.99 3.02 0.53
C TYR A 79 5.09 3.35 -0.48
N VAL A 80 6.09 4.16 -0.14
CA VAL A 80 7.22 4.48 -1.05
C VAL A 80 8.34 3.44 -0.99
N GLY A 81 8.31 2.51 -0.03
CA GLY A 81 9.26 1.42 0.09
C GLY A 81 10.58 1.80 0.75
N LYS A 82 10.57 2.83 1.62
CA LYS A 82 11.70 3.15 2.51
C LYS A 82 11.85 2.13 3.63
N THR A 83 10.75 1.51 4.04
CA THR A 83 10.75 0.42 5.01
C THR A 83 10.77 -0.91 4.25
N GLU A 84 11.84 -1.69 4.42
CA GLU A 84 11.92 -3.03 3.84
C GLU A 84 11.00 -3.99 4.58
N PHE A 85 10.20 -4.76 3.84
CA PHE A 85 9.41 -5.84 4.40
C PHE A 85 10.37 -6.97 4.75
N GLN A 86 10.61 -7.21 6.04
CA GLN A 86 11.18 -8.49 6.45
C GLN A 86 10.14 -9.55 6.11
N ASN A 87 10.50 -10.47 5.21
CA ASN A 87 9.65 -11.58 4.77
C ASN A 87 8.98 -12.24 5.99
N LEU A 88 7.65 -12.27 6.00
CA LEU A 88 6.88 -13.23 6.78
C LEU A 88 6.97 -14.61 6.12
#